data_AF-A0A7Z7NIZ5-F1
#
_entry.id   AF-A0A7Z7NIZ5-F1
#
_cell.length_a   1.000
_cell.length_b   1.000
_cell.length_c   1.000
_cell.angle_alpha   90.00
_cell.angle_beta   90.00
_cell.angle_gamma   90.00
#
_symmetry.space_group_name_H-M   'P 1'
#
loop_
_entity.id
_entity.type
_entity.pdbx_description
1 polymer ?
#
loop_
_entity_poly.entity_id
_entity_poly.type
_entity_poly.pdbx_seq_one_letter_code
_entity_poly.pdbx_strand_id
1 'polypeptide(L)'
;MGQVSGMPVVLLEADRSEPDKAHSKTFEWDELKDFFGGGTLATRGVRNGGNETYEPPFRGTIVITQNAAVDASEAILTRIVKLHFKRPQVTTESRIAADNLNALQVEEVSHFLVRAVRQERAILDLFAERVKVFEAKLRAQQDLRLERVIKNHAQMLALFDCLRLVITIPDDMVEQTRLALLDMALERQKAISADHAMVNEFWEVYEYLEATGHGKAVVKGVS
;
A
#
# COMPACT_ATOMS: atom_id res chain seq x y z
N MET A 1 2.12 18.29 -8.32
CA MET A 1 2.25 17.70 -6.97
C MET A 1 3.06 18.54 -5.98
N GLY A 2 3.84 19.55 -6.40
CA GLY A 2 4.72 20.32 -5.48
C GLY A 2 4.04 21.38 -4.62
N GLN A 3 2.72 21.54 -4.72
CA GLN A 3 1.92 22.53 -3.99
C GLN A 3 0.92 21.90 -3.00
N VAL A 4 0.92 20.57 -2.87
CA VAL A 4 -0.01 19.83 -2.00
C VAL A 4 0.76 19.23 -0.82
N SER A 5 0.99 20.04 0.21
CA SER A 5 1.55 19.54 1.47
C SER A 5 0.41 18.97 2.31
N GLY A 6 0.49 17.69 2.67
CA GLY A 6 -0.49 17.01 3.52
C GLY A 6 -1.83 16.65 2.87
N MET A 7 -1.99 16.85 1.56
CA MET A 7 -3.21 16.47 0.82
C MET A 7 -2.97 15.23 -0.06
N PRO A 8 -3.98 14.35 -0.20
CA PRO A 8 -3.91 13.21 -1.09
C PRO A 8 -3.94 13.65 -2.56
N VAL A 9 -3.10 13.02 -3.38
CA VAL A 9 -3.11 13.11 -4.84
C VAL A 9 -3.69 11.80 -5.36
N VAL A 10 -4.85 11.86 -6.00
CA VAL A 10 -5.56 10.68 -6.51
C VAL A 10 -5.15 10.42 -7.96
N LEU A 11 -4.68 9.21 -8.24
CA LEU A 11 -4.40 8.68 -9.56
C LEU A 11 -5.53 7.72 -9.95
N LEU A 12 -6.39 8.16 -10.85
CA LEU A 12 -7.56 7.43 -11.35
C LEU A 12 -7.19 6.71 -12.64
N GLU A 13 -7.13 5.39 -12.60
CA GLU A 13 -7.02 4.57 -13.80
C GLU A 13 -8.39 3.94 -14.09
N ALA A 14 -9.05 4.49 -15.12
CA ALA A 14 -10.32 3.95 -15.61
C ALA A 14 -10.08 2.61 -16.32
N ASP A 15 -11.02 1.69 -16.15
CA ASP A 15 -11.04 0.38 -16.81
C ASP A 15 -10.95 0.56 -18.34
N ARG A 16 -9.83 0.13 -18.95
CA ARG A 16 -9.62 0.23 -20.40
C ARG A 16 -9.88 -1.13 -21.05
N SER A 17 -11.13 -1.56 -21.04
CA SER A 17 -11.56 -2.78 -21.75
C SER A 17 -11.76 -2.57 -23.26
N GLU A 18 -11.24 -1.48 -23.85
CA GLU A 18 -11.28 -1.23 -25.30
C GLU A 18 -9.88 -1.42 -25.92
N PRO A 19 -9.69 -2.42 -26.81
CA PRO A 19 -8.39 -2.78 -27.37
C PRO A 19 -7.74 -1.73 -28.30
N ASP A 20 -8.42 -0.63 -28.64
CA ASP A 20 -8.06 0.20 -29.81
C ASP A 20 -7.36 1.53 -29.51
N LYS A 21 -6.91 1.77 -28.27
CA LYS A 21 -6.06 2.95 -27.96
C LYS A 21 -4.61 2.56 -27.71
N ALA A 22 -3.89 2.31 -28.80
CA ALA A 22 -2.43 2.10 -28.87
C ALA A 22 -1.55 3.23 -28.27
N HIS A 23 -2.16 4.32 -27.76
CA HIS A 23 -1.45 5.44 -27.12
C HIS A 23 -1.96 5.79 -25.72
N SER A 24 -2.74 4.92 -25.09
CA SER A 24 -3.14 5.14 -23.70
C SER A 24 -1.98 4.72 -22.77
N LYS A 25 -1.14 5.68 -22.37
CA LYS A 25 -0.05 5.42 -21.41
C LYS A 25 -0.66 4.84 -20.13
N THR A 26 -0.24 3.63 -19.76
CA THR A 26 -0.48 3.04 -18.43
C THR A 26 0.43 3.77 -17.45
N PHE A 27 0.01 3.94 -16.19
CA PHE A 27 0.89 4.56 -15.20
C PHE A 27 2.10 3.67 -14.94
N GLU A 28 3.30 4.22 -15.07
CA GLU A 28 4.51 3.55 -14.60
C GLU A 28 4.65 3.79 -13.09
N TRP A 29 4.07 2.89 -12.29
CA TRP A 29 4.06 3.04 -10.82
C TRP A 29 5.45 3.14 -10.21
N ASP A 30 6.45 2.57 -10.88
CA ASP A 30 7.84 2.57 -10.45
C ASP A 30 8.48 3.96 -10.42
N GLU A 31 7.94 4.94 -11.15
CA GLU A 31 8.35 6.35 -11.05
C GLU A 31 8.04 6.95 -9.66
N LEU A 32 7.13 6.33 -8.89
CA LEU A 32 6.70 6.83 -7.58
C LEU A 32 7.60 6.35 -6.42
N LYS A 33 8.63 5.55 -6.69
CA LYS A 33 9.50 4.92 -5.65
C LYS A 33 10.10 5.95 -4.69
N ASP A 34 10.55 7.07 -5.23
CA ASP A 34 11.26 8.10 -4.47
C ASP A 34 10.33 8.86 -3.52
N PHE A 35 9.03 8.92 -3.82
CA PHE A 35 8.07 9.67 -3.02
C PHE A 35 7.80 9.07 -1.65
N PHE A 36 7.96 7.75 -1.48
CA PHE A 36 7.75 7.09 -0.19
C PHE A 36 8.70 7.59 0.90
N GLY A 37 9.92 7.99 0.54
CA GLY A 37 10.92 8.56 1.45
C GLY A 37 10.91 10.08 1.52
N GLY A 38 9.95 10.76 0.87
CA GLY A 38 9.96 12.21 0.72
C GLY A 38 10.93 12.72 -0.35
N GLY A 39 11.22 11.90 -1.35
CA GLY A 39 12.03 12.26 -2.52
C GLY A 39 11.43 13.41 -3.33
N THR A 40 12.16 13.84 -4.35
CA THR A 40 11.92 15.13 -5.02
C THR A 40 10.98 14.97 -6.21
N LEU A 41 10.12 15.97 -6.42
CA LEU A 41 9.10 15.90 -7.49
C LEU A 41 9.64 16.27 -8.88
N ALA A 42 10.62 17.16 -8.91
CA ALA A 42 11.33 17.60 -10.12
C ALA A 42 12.50 18.51 -9.71
N THR A 43 13.59 18.42 -10.46
CA THR A 43 14.72 19.35 -10.36
C THR A 43 14.51 20.56 -11.25
N ARG A 44 14.49 21.76 -10.67
CA ARG A 44 14.45 23.03 -11.41
C ARG A 44 15.73 23.82 -11.18
N GLY A 45 16.38 24.30 -12.24
CA GLY A 45 17.47 25.27 -12.10
C GLY A 45 16.93 26.61 -11.55
N VAL A 46 17.59 27.15 -10.52
CA VAL A 46 17.26 28.46 -9.98
C VAL A 46 17.92 29.51 -10.85
N ARG A 47 17.14 30.47 -11.37
CA ARG A 47 17.67 31.54 -12.23
C ARG A 47 18.31 32.64 -11.38
N ASN A 48 19.46 32.37 -10.78
CA ASN A 48 20.23 33.31 -9.94
C ASN A 48 21.67 33.55 -10.45
N GLY A 49 22.01 33.09 -11.66
CA GLY A 49 23.36 33.23 -12.21
C GLY A 49 24.37 32.23 -11.64
N GLY A 50 23.94 31.30 -10.76
CA GLY A 50 24.72 30.17 -10.27
C GLY A 50 24.18 28.81 -10.78
N ASN A 51 24.80 27.72 -10.32
CA ASN A 51 24.43 26.33 -10.64
C ASN A 51 23.47 25.70 -9.60
N GLU A 52 22.69 26.52 -8.89
CA GLU A 52 21.79 26.03 -7.84
C GLU A 52 20.54 25.37 -8.44
N THR A 53 20.17 24.22 -7.87
CA THR A 53 18.94 23.49 -8.21
C THR A 53 17.95 23.50 -7.05
N TYR A 54 16.66 23.65 -7.38
CA TYR A 54 15.55 23.57 -6.46
C TYR A 54 14.82 22.24 -6.65
N GLU A 55 14.80 21.45 -5.59
CA GLU A 55 14.22 20.11 -5.58
C GLU A 55 13.28 19.97 -4.37
N PRO A 56 12.02 20.40 -4.48
CA PRO A 56 11.10 20.33 -3.35
C PRO A 56 10.76 18.88 -3.02
N PRO A 57 10.79 18.48 -1.73
CA PRO A 57 10.40 17.13 -1.33
C PRO A 57 8.91 16.92 -1.49
N PHE A 58 8.52 15.69 -1.82
CA PHE A 58 7.12 15.27 -1.77
C PHE A 58 6.66 15.14 -0.32
N ARG A 59 5.54 15.80 0.01
CA ARG A 59 4.94 15.80 1.37
C ARG A 59 3.44 15.47 1.34
N GLY A 60 3.02 14.73 0.33
CA GLY A 60 1.62 14.33 0.14
C GLY A 60 1.42 12.84 0.41
N THR A 61 0.23 12.36 0.07
CA THR A 61 -0.08 10.93 -0.03
C THR A 61 -0.53 10.66 -1.45
N ILE A 62 -0.14 9.52 -2.02
CA ILE A 62 -0.65 9.09 -3.32
C ILE A 62 -1.75 8.06 -3.08
N VAL A 63 -2.90 8.28 -3.69
CA VAL A 63 -4.03 7.36 -3.66
C VAL A 63 -4.20 6.79 -5.06
N ILE A 64 -4.00 5.49 -5.19
CA ILE A 64 -4.16 4.78 -6.46
C ILE A 64 -5.54 4.15 -6.46
N THR A 65 -6.34 4.50 -7.46
CA THR A 65 -7.72 4.01 -7.63
C THR A 65 -7.86 3.35 -8.99
N GLN A 66 -8.12 2.05 -9.00
CA GLN A 66 -8.26 1.23 -10.19
C GLN A 66 -9.02 -0.08 -9.90
N ASN A 67 -9.55 -0.71 -10.94
CA ASN A 67 -10.25 -2.00 -10.84
C ASN A 67 -9.28 -3.19 -10.83
N ALA A 68 -8.18 -3.10 -11.58
CA ALA A 68 -7.14 -4.11 -11.65
C ALA A 68 -6.18 -4.03 -10.44
N ALA A 69 -5.43 -5.11 -10.19
CA ALA A 69 -4.36 -5.04 -9.21
C ALA A 69 -3.23 -4.12 -9.74
N VAL A 70 -2.57 -3.39 -8.82
CA VAL A 70 -1.36 -2.64 -9.14
C VAL A 70 -0.28 -3.64 -9.57
N ASP A 71 0.10 -3.60 -10.84
CA ASP A 71 1.26 -4.33 -11.36
C ASP A 71 2.50 -3.42 -11.31
N ALA A 72 3.40 -3.68 -10.38
CA ALA A 72 4.57 -2.85 -10.12
C ALA A 72 5.68 -3.67 -9.48
N SER A 73 6.90 -3.14 -9.45
CA SER A 73 8.01 -3.82 -8.78
C SER A 73 7.75 -4.05 -7.29
N GLU A 74 8.45 -5.03 -6.70
CA GLU A 74 8.46 -5.28 -5.25
C GLU A 74 8.72 -3.99 -4.45
N ALA A 75 9.54 -3.09 -4.98
CA ALA A 75 9.81 -1.81 -4.35
C ALA A 75 8.53 -0.98 -4.15
N ILE A 76 7.63 -0.91 -5.13
CA ILE A 76 6.35 -0.24 -4.95
C ILE A 76 5.41 -1.08 -4.09
N LEU A 77 5.34 -2.38 -4.34
CA LEU A 77 4.40 -3.24 -3.62
C LEU A 77 4.68 -3.27 -2.11
N THR A 78 5.94 -3.23 -1.68
CA THR A 78 6.29 -3.17 -0.26
C THR A 78 5.96 -1.84 0.43
N ARG A 79 5.61 -0.80 -0.34
CA ARG A 79 5.45 0.60 0.11
C ARG A 79 4.00 1.09 0.08
N ILE A 80 3.05 0.30 -0.41
CA ILE A 80 1.64 0.68 -0.47
C ILE A 80 0.79 -0.20 0.45
N VAL A 81 -0.28 0.38 1.00
CA VAL A 81 -1.34 -0.35 1.70
C VAL A 81 -2.53 -0.46 0.75
N LYS A 82 -3.00 -1.68 0.49
CA LYS A 82 -4.08 -1.95 -0.47
C LYS A 82 -5.38 -2.17 0.27
N LEU A 83 -6.36 -1.32 -0.02
CA LEU A 83 -7.75 -1.56 0.33
C LEU A 83 -8.40 -2.30 -0.84
N HIS A 84 -8.98 -3.46 -0.58
CA HIS A 84 -9.70 -4.22 -1.59
C HIS A 84 -11.20 -4.21 -1.27
N PHE A 85 -11.96 -3.53 -2.11
CA PHE A 85 -13.43 -3.47 -2.00
C PHE A 85 -14.05 -4.52 -2.92
N LYS A 86 -14.73 -5.50 -2.32
CA LYS A 86 -15.54 -6.45 -3.07
C LYS A 86 -16.84 -5.79 -3.50
N ARG A 87 -17.43 -6.23 -4.62
CA ARG A 87 -18.77 -5.80 -5.02
C ARG A 87 -19.74 -6.11 -3.86
N PRO A 88 -20.36 -5.09 -3.25
CA PRO A 88 -21.22 -5.32 -2.10
C PRO A 88 -22.49 -6.05 -2.55
N GLN A 89 -23.03 -6.89 -1.67
CA GLN A 89 -24.42 -7.29 -1.81
C GLN A 89 -25.29 -6.07 -1.50
N VAL A 90 -26.13 -5.68 -2.45
CA VAL A 90 -26.96 -4.50 -2.30
C VAL A 90 -28.18 -4.85 -1.44
N THR A 91 -28.20 -4.35 -0.20
CA THR A 91 -29.32 -4.47 0.74
C THR A 91 -30.07 -3.13 0.85
N THR A 92 -31.24 -3.14 1.48
CA THR A 92 -31.96 -1.90 1.79
C THR A 92 -31.11 -0.99 2.68
N GLU A 93 -30.45 -1.55 3.69
CA GLU A 93 -29.56 -0.82 4.59
C GLU A 93 -28.37 -0.21 3.86
N SER A 94 -27.73 -0.95 2.95
CA SER A 94 -26.59 -0.44 2.18
C SER A 94 -26.99 0.69 1.22
N ARG A 95 -28.21 0.64 0.66
CA ARG A 95 -28.75 1.72 -0.17
C ARG A 95 -28.98 2.97 0.66
N ILE A 96 -29.66 2.84 1.81
CA ILE A 96 -29.88 3.96 2.73
C ILE A 96 -28.54 4.57 3.18
N ALA A 97 -27.54 3.75 3.51
CA ALA A 97 -26.22 4.24 3.88
C ALA A 97 -25.53 5.02 2.74
N ALA A 98 -25.63 4.54 1.50
CA ALA A 98 -25.08 5.22 0.34
C ALA A 98 -25.81 6.55 0.05
N ASP A 99 -27.14 6.56 0.15
CA ASP A 99 -27.95 7.77 -0.02
C ASP A 99 -27.63 8.80 1.07
N ASN A 100 -27.49 8.36 2.32
CA ASN A 100 -27.05 9.22 3.43
C ASN A 100 -25.67 9.82 3.16
N LEU A 101 -24.70 9.03 2.69
CA LEU A 101 -23.37 9.50 2.35
C LEU A 101 -23.39 10.54 1.22
N ASN A 102 -24.23 10.35 0.20
CA ASN A 102 -24.42 11.29 -0.90
C ASN A 102 -25.15 12.57 -0.49
N ALA A 103 -25.98 12.50 0.56
CA ALA A 103 -26.72 13.63 1.08
C ALA A 103 -25.89 14.53 2.03
N LEU A 104 -24.75 14.04 2.55
CA LEU A 104 -23.88 14.81 3.44
C LEU A 104 -23.41 16.10 2.76
N GLN A 105 -23.61 17.22 3.44
CA GLN A 105 -23.14 18.53 2.99
C GLN A 105 -21.71 18.79 3.46
N VAL A 106 -21.00 19.67 2.74
CA VAL A 106 -19.60 19.99 3.02
C VAL A 106 -19.42 20.53 4.44
N GLU A 107 -20.38 21.32 4.92
CA GLU A 107 -20.38 21.93 6.24
C GLU A 107 -20.36 20.87 7.35
N GLU A 108 -20.99 19.71 7.12
CA GLU A 108 -21.08 18.60 8.08
C GLU A 108 -19.75 17.86 8.25
N VAL A 109 -18.84 17.95 7.27
CA VAL A 109 -17.55 17.23 7.27
C VAL A 109 -16.32 18.15 7.28
N SER A 110 -16.51 19.44 7.03
CA SER A 110 -15.42 20.43 6.89
C SER A 110 -14.58 20.65 8.16
N HIS A 111 -15.11 20.30 9.34
CA HIS A 111 -14.45 20.57 10.61
C HIS A 111 -13.26 19.64 10.91
N PHE A 112 -13.07 18.56 10.14
CA PHE A 112 -12.07 17.54 10.42
C PHE A 112 -10.65 18.12 10.57
N LEU A 113 -10.22 18.95 9.61
CA LEU A 113 -8.89 19.55 9.63
C LEU A 113 -8.68 20.42 10.87
N VAL A 114 -9.68 21.22 11.24
CA VAL A 114 -9.61 22.07 12.44
C VAL A 114 -9.49 21.23 13.70
N ARG A 115 -10.25 20.12 13.80
CA ARG A 115 -10.16 19.18 14.93
C ARG A 115 -8.80 18.50 15.01
N ALA A 116 -8.27 18.06 13.87
CA ALA A 116 -6.95 17.42 13.80
C ALA A 116 -5.82 18.37 14.19
N VAL A 117 -5.80 19.60 13.65
CA VAL A 117 -4.75 20.60 13.96
C VAL A 117 -4.80 21.02 15.42
N ARG A 118 -6.00 21.17 16.01
CA ARG A 118 -6.13 21.45 17.45
C ARG A 118 -5.55 20.35 18.35
N GLN A 119 -5.44 19.13 17.85
CA GLN A 119 -4.89 17.97 18.55
C GLN A 119 -3.46 17.62 18.09
N GLU A 120 -2.80 18.47 17.28
CA GLU A 120 -1.52 18.16 16.63
C GLU A 120 -0.49 17.58 17.60
N ARG A 121 -0.27 18.24 18.74
CA ARG A 121 0.72 17.78 19.72
C ARG A 121 0.39 16.39 20.27
N ALA A 122 -0.85 16.18 20.68
CA ALA A 122 -1.31 14.90 21.20
C ALA A 122 -1.25 13.79 20.15
N ILE A 123 -1.57 14.11 18.89
CA ILE A 123 -1.45 13.19 17.76
C ILE A 123 0.01 12.77 17.55
N LEU A 124 0.95 13.74 17.51
CA LEU A 124 2.36 13.45 17.29
C LEU A 124 2.98 12.64 18.43
N ASP A 125 2.65 12.98 19.69
CA ASP A 125 3.10 12.25 20.86
C ASP A 125 2.56 10.81 20.85
N LEU A 126 1.26 10.63 20.60
CA LEU A 126 0.63 9.30 20.51
C LEU A 126 1.20 8.49 19.34
N PHE A 127 1.41 9.11 18.17
CA PHE A 127 1.97 8.42 17.02
C PHE A 127 3.37 7.87 17.32
N ALA A 128 4.24 8.70 17.92
CA ALA A 128 5.61 8.31 18.27
C ALA A 128 5.67 7.16 19.28
N GLU A 129 4.69 7.07 20.18
CA GLU A 129 4.51 5.94 21.08
C GLU A 129 4.00 4.70 20.34
N ARG A 130 2.85 4.83 19.66
CA ARG A 130 2.10 3.69 19.10
C ARG A 130 2.82 3.02 17.94
N VAL A 131 3.54 3.78 17.11
CA VAL A 131 4.29 3.19 15.98
C VAL A 131 5.30 2.16 16.48
N LYS A 132 6.00 2.43 17.59
CA LYS A 132 6.98 1.49 18.18
C LYS A 132 6.30 0.23 18.69
N VAL A 133 5.14 0.37 19.31
CA VAL A 133 4.33 -0.76 19.81
C VAL A 133 3.88 -1.65 18.67
N PHE A 134 3.34 -1.06 17.59
CA PHE A 134 2.86 -1.85 16.45
C PHE A 134 4.00 -2.45 15.64
N GLU A 135 5.11 -1.76 15.47
CA GLU A 135 6.30 -2.34 14.85
C GLU A 135 6.76 -3.60 15.61
N ALA A 136 6.89 -3.52 16.93
CA ALA A 136 7.28 -4.68 17.74
C ALA A 136 6.29 -5.84 17.62
N LYS A 137 4.98 -5.55 17.65
CA LYS A 137 3.91 -6.55 17.49
C LYS A 137 3.94 -7.23 16.11
N LEU A 138 4.15 -6.46 15.05
CA LEU A 138 4.21 -6.96 13.69
C LEU A 138 5.50 -7.74 13.42
N ARG A 139 6.66 -7.30 13.94
CA ARG A 139 7.92 -8.07 13.87
C ARG A 139 7.84 -9.42 14.59
N ALA A 140 6.99 -9.54 15.60
CA ALA A 140 6.77 -10.80 16.30
C ALA A 140 5.92 -11.81 15.49
N GLN A 141 5.28 -11.37 14.39
CA GLN A 141 4.54 -12.28 13.51
C GLN A 141 5.52 -13.04 12.62
N GLN A 142 5.54 -14.37 12.72
CA GLN A 142 6.45 -15.22 11.93
C GLN A 142 6.22 -15.12 10.41
N ASP A 143 4.97 -14.81 10.05
CA ASP A 143 4.51 -14.64 8.67
C ASP A 143 4.75 -13.22 8.14
N LEU A 144 5.42 -12.32 8.87
CA LEU A 144 5.84 -11.00 8.38
C LEU A 144 7.36 -10.89 8.46
N ARG A 145 8.00 -10.74 7.30
CA ARG A 145 9.47 -10.73 7.18
C ARG A 145 10.00 -9.47 6.51
N LEU A 146 9.21 -8.87 5.63
CA LEU A 146 9.61 -7.67 4.89
C LEU A 146 9.45 -6.43 5.78
N GLU A 147 10.57 -5.87 6.21
CA GLU A 147 10.63 -4.72 7.12
C GLU A 147 9.82 -3.51 6.61
N ARG A 148 9.79 -3.28 5.28
CA ARG A 148 8.99 -2.21 4.69
C ARG A 148 7.48 -2.43 4.88
N VAL A 149 7.01 -3.67 4.70
CA VAL A 149 5.59 -4.03 4.92
C VAL A 149 5.23 -3.82 6.39
N ILE A 150 6.10 -4.27 7.30
CA ILE A 150 5.95 -4.12 8.75
C ILE A 150 5.83 -2.64 9.13
N LYS A 151 6.79 -1.81 8.71
CA LYS A 151 6.80 -0.37 9.02
C LYS A 151 5.56 0.34 8.48
N ASN A 152 5.18 0.05 7.24
CA ASN A 152 4.04 0.70 6.59
C ASN A 152 2.73 0.41 7.34
N HIS A 153 2.48 -0.86 7.69
CA HIS A 153 1.26 -1.23 8.41
C HIS A 153 1.30 -0.81 9.89
N ALA A 154 2.47 -0.78 10.53
CA ALA A 154 2.63 -0.22 11.88
C ALA A 154 2.27 1.27 11.91
N GLN A 155 2.70 2.03 10.89
CA GLN A 155 2.34 3.44 10.75
C GLN A 155 0.83 3.61 10.57
N MET A 156 0.17 2.80 9.73
CA MET A 156 -1.29 2.86 9.57
C MET A 156 -2.05 2.54 10.87
N LEU A 157 -1.63 1.51 11.60
CA LEU A 157 -2.21 1.16 12.90
C LEU A 157 -2.04 2.29 13.93
N ALA A 158 -0.86 2.93 13.97
CA ALA A 158 -0.60 4.07 14.83
C ALA A 158 -1.44 5.29 14.44
N LEU A 159 -1.52 5.62 13.14
CA LEU A 159 -2.36 6.71 12.63
C LEU A 159 -3.84 6.45 12.91
N PHE A 160 -4.30 5.21 12.84
CA PHE A 160 -5.67 4.85 13.22
C PHE A 160 -5.94 5.10 14.71
N ASP A 161 -4.99 4.77 15.60
CA ASP A 161 -5.10 5.12 17.01
C ASP A 161 -5.13 6.65 17.22
N CYS A 162 -4.33 7.41 16.45
CA CYS A 162 -4.36 8.87 16.46
C CYS A 162 -5.69 9.44 15.95
N LEU A 163 -6.30 8.82 14.94
CA LEU A 163 -7.59 9.24 14.39
C LEU A 163 -8.70 9.25 15.46
N ARG A 164 -8.59 8.36 16.46
CA ARG A 164 -9.54 8.28 17.60
C ARG A 164 -9.45 9.49 18.55
N LEU A 165 -8.39 10.29 18.49
CA LEU A 165 -8.35 11.59 19.18
C LEU A 165 -9.18 12.65 18.44
N VAL A 166 -9.42 12.46 17.15
CA VAL A 166 -10.09 13.42 16.27
C VAL A 166 -11.56 13.07 16.11
N ILE A 167 -11.91 11.80 15.97
CA ILE A 167 -13.28 11.32 15.78
C ILE A 167 -13.61 10.17 16.72
N THR A 168 -14.90 10.03 17.04
CA THR A 168 -15.39 8.88 17.82
C THR A 168 -15.57 7.69 16.89
N ILE A 169 -14.99 6.55 17.25
CA ILE A 169 -15.11 5.29 16.53
C ILE A 169 -15.61 4.24 17.52
N PRO A 170 -16.71 3.53 17.23
CA PRO A 170 -17.19 2.42 18.05
C PRO A 170 -16.12 1.35 18.29
N ASP A 171 -16.07 0.78 19.49
CA ASP A 171 -15.00 -0.15 19.88
C ASP A 171 -14.97 -1.43 19.04
N ASP A 172 -16.13 -1.91 18.59
CA ASP A 172 -16.23 -3.05 17.67
C ASP A 172 -15.58 -2.74 16.32
N MET A 173 -15.76 -1.52 15.80
CA MET A 173 -15.09 -1.07 14.57
C MET A 173 -13.59 -0.89 14.75
N VAL A 174 -13.13 -0.51 15.95
CA VAL A 174 -11.70 -0.37 16.26
C VAL A 174 -10.99 -1.71 16.12
N GLU A 175 -11.53 -2.76 16.73
CA GLU A 175 -10.92 -4.09 16.66
C GLU A 175 -11.00 -4.67 15.25
N GLN A 176 -12.13 -4.52 14.55
CA GLN A 176 -12.26 -4.95 13.16
C GLN A 176 -11.26 -4.24 12.23
N THR A 177 -11.05 -2.93 12.41
CA THR A 177 -10.10 -2.17 11.58
C THR A 177 -8.66 -2.62 11.82
N ARG A 178 -8.29 -2.91 13.07
CA ARG A 178 -6.95 -3.41 13.40
C ARG A 178 -6.68 -4.78 12.80
N LEU A 179 -7.66 -5.69 12.88
CA LEU A 179 -7.57 -7.00 12.23
C LEU A 179 -7.44 -6.85 10.72
N ALA A 180 -8.27 -6.02 10.10
CA ALA A 180 -8.19 -5.76 8.66
C ALA A 180 -6.82 -5.22 8.23
N LEU A 181 -6.22 -4.30 8.99
CA LEU A 181 -4.87 -3.77 8.72
C LEU A 181 -3.78 -4.83 8.88
N LEU A 182 -3.92 -5.76 9.83
CA LEU A 182 -3.02 -6.91 9.97
C LEU A 182 -3.17 -7.87 8.79
N ASP A 183 -4.40 -8.21 8.41
CA ASP A 183 -4.68 -9.08 7.27
C ASP A 183 -4.10 -8.51 5.98
N MET A 184 -4.24 -7.20 5.75
CA MET A 184 -3.60 -6.50 4.62
C MET A 184 -2.08 -6.67 4.60
N ALA A 185 -1.43 -6.63 5.77
CA ALA A 185 0.01 -6.82 5.88
C ALA A 185 0.42 -8.25 5.48
N LEU A 186 -0.34 -9.24 5.97
CA LEU A 186 -0.10 -10.66 5.69
C LEU A 186 -0.37 -10.99 4.21
N GLU A 187 -1.48 -10.51 3.66
CA GLU A 187 -1.78 -10.63 2.23
C GLU A 187 -0.67 -10.00 1.39
N ARG A 188 -0.15 -8.83 1.80
CA ARG A 188 0.95 -8.17 1.09
C ARG A 188 2.22 -8.99 1.12
N GLN A 189 2.61 -9.49 2.30
CA GLN A 189 3.79 -10.35 2.43
C GLN A 189 3.64 -11.59 1.53
N LYS A 190 2.49 -12.26 1.58
CA LYS A 190 2.21 -13.46 0.77
C LYS A 190 2.27 -13.16 -0.72
N ALA A 191 1.67 -12.06 -1.19
CA ALA A 191 1.67 -11.68 -2.59
C ALA A 191 3.10 -11.47 -3.12
N ILE A 192 3.96 -10.79 -2.35
CA ILE A 192 5.36 -10.57 -2.73
C ILE A 192 6.16 -11.88 -2.70
N SER A 193 5.89 -12.76 -1.72
CA SER A 193 6.54 -14.06 -1.62
C SER A 193 5.97 -15.11 -2.58
N ALA A 194 4.82 -14.87 -3.22
CA ALA A 194 4.24 -15.79 -4.19
C ALA A 194 4.98 -15.79 -5.54
N ASP A 195 5.69 -14.71 -5.88
CA ASP A 195 6.63 -14.75 -7.02
C ASP A 195 7.79 -15.72 -6.74
N HIS A 196 8.12 -15.95 -5.47
CA HIS A 196 9.01 -17.01 -5.01
C HIS A 196 8.38 -18.42 -5.14
N ALA A 197 7.06 -18.56 -5.30
CA ALA A 197 6.40 -19.85 -5.49
C ALA A 197 6.63 -20.43 -6.90
N MET A 198 6.71 -19.59 -7.94
CA MET A 198 7.18 -20.03 -9.26
C MET A 198 8.65 -20.48 -9.20
N VAL A 199 9.46 -19.82 -8.37
CA VAL A 199 10.84 -20.24 -8.09
C VAL A 199 10.87 -21.56 -7.29
N ASN A 200 9.97 -21.75 -6.33
CA ASN A 200 9.83 -23.01 -5.60
C ASN A 200 9.37 -24.14 -6.52
N GLU A 201 8.39 -23.89 -7.40
CA GLU A 201 7.95 -24.83 -8.44
C GLU A 201 9.10 -25.15 -9.40
N PHE A 202 9.91 -24.15 -9.80
CA PHE A 202 11.12 -24.37 -10.58
C PHE A 202 12.12 -25.28 -9.87
N TRP A 203 12.37 -25.07 -8.57
CA TRP A 203 13.27 -25.92 -7.78
C TRP A 203 12.69 -27.32 -7.56
N GLU A 204 11.39 -27.46 -7.29
CA GLU A 204 10.71 -28.76 -7.19
C GLU A 204 10.81 -29.55 -8.50
N VAL A 205 10.62 -28.88 -9.65
CA VAL A 205 10.79 -29.49 -10.97
C VAL A 205 12.25 -29.84 -11.24
N TYR A 206 13.20 -28.96 -10.89
CA TYR A 206 14.64 -29.21 -11.02
C TYR A 206 15.08 -30.42 -10.18
N GLU A 207 14.69 -30.47 -8.91
CA GLU A 207 14.98 -31.58 -8.00
C GLU A 207 14.35 -32.89 -8.50
N TYR A 208 13.12 -32.83 -9.03
CA TYR A 208 12.46 -33.99 -9.65
C TYR A 208 13.22 -34.51 -10.89
N LEU A 209 13.70 -33.61 -11.75
CA LEU A 209 14.48 -33.96 -12.94
C LEU A 209 15.87 -34.52 -12.60
N GLU A 210 16.56 -33.95 -11.61
CA GLU A 210 17.83 -34.49 -11.09
C GLU A 210 17.63 -35.90 -10.50
N ALA A 211 16.57 -36.10 -9.71
CA ALA A 211 16.23 -37.39 -9.10
C ALA A 211 15.87 -38.47 -10.13
N THR A 212 15.29 -38.09 -11.27
CA THR A 212 14.94 -39.02 -12.36
C THR A 212 16.06 -39.20 -13.39
N GLY A 213 16.98 -38.24 -13.51
CA GLY A 213 18.14 -38.28 -14.43
C GLY A 213 19.25 -39.26 -14.01
N HIS A 214 19.30 -39.69 -12.75
CA HIS A 214 20.31 -40.63 -12.22
C HIS A 214 19.88 -42.11 -12.31
N GLY A 215 19.09 -42.47 -13.33
CA GLY A 215 18.79 -43.85 -13.69
C GLY A 215 20.01 -44.52 -14.36
N LYS A 216 20.72 -45.38 -13.62
CA LYS A 216 21.87 -46.20 -14.03
C LYS A 216 21.91 -46.57 -15.52
N ALA A 217 23.04 -46.29 -16.18
CA ALA A 217 23.40 -46.95 -17.44
C ALA A 217 23.51 -48.46 -17.19
N VAL A 218 22.56 -49.22 -17.77
CA VAL A 218 22.63 -50.68 -17.81
C VAL A 218 23.73 -51.07 -18.79
N VAL A 219 24.93 -51.32 -18.27
CA VAL A 219 25.99 -52.00 -19.03
C VAL A 219 25.53 -53.45 -19.19
N LYS A 220 24.92 -53.77 -20.34
CA LYS A 220 24.76 -55.15 -20.78
C LYS A 220 26.13 -55.69 -21.17
N GLY A 221 26.78 -56.39 -20.25
CA GLY A 221 27.83 -57.34 -20.59
C GLY A 221 27.21 -58.46 -21.43
N VAL A 222 27.75 -58.68 -22.62
CA VAL A 222 27.54 -59.92 -23.38
C VAL A 222 28.91 -60.56 -23.53
N SER A 223 28.99 -61.78 -23.01
CA SER A 223 30.06 -62.78 -23.11
C SER A 223 30.48 -63.08 -24.54
#